data_AF-A0A7W0F8F9-F1
#
_entry.id   AF-A0A7W0F8F9-F1
#
_cell.length_a   1.000
_cell.length_b   1.000
_cell.length_c   1.000
_cell.angle_alpha   90.00
_cell.angle_beta   90.00
_cell.angle_gamma   90.00
#
_symmetry.space_group_name_H-M   'P 1'
#
loop_
_entity.id
_entity.type
_entity.pdbx_description
1 polymer ?
#
loop_
_entity_poly.entity_id
_entity_poly.type
_entity_poly.pdbx_seq_one_letter_code
_entity_poly.pdbx_strand_id
1 'polypeptide(L)'
;MNDNKKTESAILTTGIGSLPFTTVEEAVNFIKGFDIPFWPQLPKITYMENMYIQYAEGLPFSVIDGEKQNIHFNLASPDAGELENFYEKVLSEDLDYFAISRERAAALHAVLENPLPVKAIKGQIVGPVSFGLTVTDENKKPVFYHDVFKEILVKGLTLKARWMIRELKKSYGKVYLFIDEPYLSQIGSAFVNLDPEEVKAFLKEMLDEINKEAVSGIHCCGETDWSLLLDLPFKILSFDSYNYSLLPFAGKLNSFLKNGGQILFGAVPAEKLISEISADEIKKRIDTEIETLVKAGVDRELLMKNMMFSPSCGLATLSTEQIEDVMKMLNHLKSIL
;
A
#
# COMPACT_ATOMS: atom_id res chain seq x y z
N MET A 1 22.56 -34.85 20.64
CA MET A 1 23.10 -33.95 19.60
C MET A 1 22.02 -32.91 19.33
N ASN A 2 22.21 -31.72 19.91
CA ASN A 2 21.27 -30.60 19.80
C ASN A 2 21.52 -29.89 18.47
N ASP A 3 20.68 -30.16 17.47
CA ASP A 3 20.48 -29.24 16.34
C ASP A 3 19.15 -28.54 16.53
N ASN A 4 19.13 -27.59 17.47
CA ASN A 4 18.10 -26.57 17.56
C ASN A 4 18.78 -25.22 17.32
N LYS A 5 19.28 -25.02 16.09
CA LYS A 5 19.54 -23.67 15.59
C LYS A 5 18.19 -22.99 15.49
N LYS A 6 17.81 -22.23 16.53
CA LYS A 6 16.86 -21.14 16.41
C LYS A 6 17.39 -20.28 15.26
N THR A 7 16.77 -20.38 14.09
CA THR A 7 16.88 -19.35 13.06
C THR A 7 16.28 -18.09 13.70
N GLU A 8 17.14 -17.20 14.20
CA GLU A 8 16.74 -15.83 14.48
C GLU A 8 16.06 -15.30 13.21
N SER A 9 14.77 -15.02 13.33
CA SER A 9 13.98 -14.48 12.23
C SER A 9 14.48 -13.06 11.98
N ALA A 10 15.25 -12.86 10.91
CA ALA A 10 15.70 -11.53 10.52
C ALA A 10 14.50 -10.65 10.15
N ILE A 11 14.41 -9.46 10.74
CA ILE A 11 13.38 -8.48 10.40
C ILE A 11 13.56 -8.08 8.92
N LEU A 12 12.51 -8.23 8.12
CA LEU A 12 12.55 -7.88 6.69
C LEU A 12 12.18 -6.42 6.46
N THR A 13 12.79 -5.80 5.46
CA THR A 13 12.54 -4.43 5.04
C THR A 13 11.83 -4.34 3.69
N THR A 14 10.94 -3.35 3.54
CA THR A 14 10.34 -2.94 2.26
C THR A 14 10.02 -1.43 2.31
N GLY A 15 9.73 -0.80 1.17
CA GLY A 15 9.19 0.56 1.10
C GLY A 15 7.69 0.62 0.86
N ILE A 16 7.16 1.84 0.83
CA ILE A 16 5.73 2.11 0.58
C ILE A 16 5.42 2.16 -0.92
N GLY A 17 6.18 2.92 -1.72
CA GLY A 17 6.01 2.93 -3.17
C GLY A 17 6.61 4.16 -3.83
N SER A 18 6.22 5.35 -3.38
CA SER A 18 6.61 6.60 -4.03
C SER A 18 8.04 7.03 -3.66
N LEU A 19 8.81 7.47 -4.67
CA LEU A 19 10.20 7.91 -4.53
C LEU A 19 10.44 9.27 -5.19
N PRO A 20 11.45 10.04 -4.75
CA PRO A 20 11.69 11.40 -5.22
C PRO A 20 12.60 11.48 -6.46
N PHE A 21 12.90 10.34 -7.10
CA PHE A 21 13.79 10.28 -8.26
C PHE A 21 13.15 10.85 -9.52
N THR A 22 13.99 11.36 -10.41
CA THR A 22 13.61 11.90 -11.73
C THR A 22 14.01 11.00 -12.89
N THR A 23 14.62 9.85 -12.60
CA THR A 23 14.93 8.81 -13.59
C THR A 23 14.48 7.44 -13.07
N VAL A 24 14.14 6.54 -13.98
CA VAL A 24 13.71 5.18 -13.64
C VAL A 24 14.89 4.37 -13.13
N GLU A 25 16.07 4.57 -13.70
CA GLU A 25 17.31 3.86 -13.38
C GLU A 25 17.74 4.09 -11.94
N GLU A 26 17.73 5.34 -11.46
CA GLU A 26 18.07 5.67 -10.07
C GLU A 26 17.08 5.02 -9.10
N ALA A 27 15.79 5.06 -9.42
CA ALA A 27 14.74 4.47 -8.59
C ALA A 27 14.85 2.95 -8.51
N VAL A 28 15.05 2.27 -9.64
CA VAL A 28 15.24 0.82 -9.71
C VAL A 28 16.55 0.41 -9.01
N ASN A 29 17.59 1.25 -9.04
CA ASN A 29 18.81 0.98 -8.30
C ASN A 29 18.61 1.09 -6.78
N PHE A 30 17.88 2.11 -6.32
CA PHE A 30 17.60 2.33 -4.90
C PHE A 30 16.84 1.17 -4.26
N ILE A 31 15.79 0.66 -4.90
CA ILE A 31 14.95 -0.41 -4.31
C ILE A 31 15.70 -1.74 -4.09
N LYS A 32 16.88 -1.93 -4.69
CA LYS A 32 17.73 -3.11 -4.46
C LYS A 32 18.27 -3.18 -3.03
N GLY A 33 18.23 -2.07 -2.29
CA GLY A 33 18.65 -2.00 -0.90
C GLY A 33 17.66 -2.60 0.10
N PHE A 34 16.48 -3.03 -0.33
CA PHE A 34 15.45 -3.63 0.54
C PHE A 34 15.45 -5.16 0.46
N ASP A 35 15.11 -5.84 1.56
CA ASP A 35 14.96 -7.30 1.59
C ASP A 35 13.82 -7.79 0.68
N ILE A 36 12.74 -7.02 0.64
CA ILE A 36 11.64 -7.16 -0.31
C ILE A 36 11.59 -5.85 -1.11
N PRO A 37 12.22 -5.81 -2.30
CA PRO A 37 12.10 -4.68 -3.20
C PRO A 37 10.63 -4.42 -3.58
N PHE A 38 10.31 -3.17 -3.86
CA PHE A 38 9.01 -2.73 -4.36
C PHE A 38 9.20 -2.03 -5.70
N TRP A 39 8.20 -2.04 -6.59
CA TRP A 39 8.31 -1.22 -7.80
C TRP A 39 8.08 0.27 -7.45
N PRO A 40 8.91 1.21 -7.94
CA PRO A 40 8.79 2.63 -7.58
C PRO A 40 7.64 3.35 -8.28
N GLN A 41 6.91 4.21 -7.57
CA GLN A 41 6.09 5.26 -8.18
C GLN A 41 6.88 6.57 -8.25
N LEU A 42 6.89 7.23 -9.40
CA LEU A 42 7.78 8.35 -9.73
C LEU A 42 6.99 9.62 -10.12
N PRO A 43 6.23 10.23 -9.18
CA PRO A 43 5.41 11.41 -9.46
C PRO A 43 6.21 12.65 -9.88
N LYS A 44 7.54 12.67 -9.70
CA LYS A 44 8.42 13.75 -10.19
C LYS A 44 8.81 13.60 -11.66
N ILE A 45 8.68 12.41 -12.25
CA ILE A 45 8.86 12.19 -13.70
C ILE A 45 7.59 12.65 -14.43
N THR A 46 6.43 12.21 -13.94
CA THR A 46 5.14 12.56 -14.52
C THR A 46 4.04 12.57 -13.46
N TYR A 47 3.13 13.55 -13.55
CA TYR A 47 1.94 13.60 -12.69
C TYR A 47 0.99 12.42 -12.93
N MET A 48 1.15 11.70 -14.04
CA MET A 48 0.40 10.47 -14.33
C MET A 48 0.67 9.36 -13.31
N GLU A 49 1.80 9.39 -12.59
CA GLU A 49 2.09 8.47 -11.50
C GLU A 49 1.50 8.91 -10.15
N ASN A 50 0.74 10.00 -10.10
CA ASN A 50 -0.12 10.28 -8.95
C ASN A 50 -1.11 9.11 -8.80
N MET A 51 -1.22 8.52 -7.61
CA MET A 51 -2.01 7.30 -7.39
C MET A 51 -3.47 7.39 -7.89
N TYR A 52 -4.11 8.55 -7.80
CA TYR A 52 -5.49 8.72 -8.28
C TYR A 52 -5.59 8.78 -9.80
N ILE A 53 -4.59 9.35 -10.47
CA ILE A 53 -4.51 9.40 -11.94
C ILE A 53 -4.06 8.04 -12.46
N GLN A 54 -2.98 7.50 -11.89
CA GLN A 54 -2.38 6.22 -12.26
C GLN A 54 -3.41 5.09 -12.33
N TYR A 55 -4.16 4.89 -11.24
CA TYR A 55 -5.07 3.75 -11.13
C TYR A 55 -6.44 3.99 -11.75
N ALA A 56 -6.74 5.21 -12.23
CA ALA A 56 -7.96 5.47 -12.99
C ALA A 56 -7.90 5.02 -14.45
N GLU A 57 -6.75 4.54 -14.93
CA GLU A 57 -6.59 4.07 -16.30
C GLU A 57 -7.54 2.90 -16.60
N GLY A 58 -8.37 3.07 -17.62
CA GLY A 58 -9.39 2.08 -18.00
C GLY A 58 -10.68 2.16 -17.17
N LEU A 59 -10.81 3.10 -16.22
CA LEU A 59 -12.10 3.36 -15.57
C LEU A 59 -12.97 4.25 -16.48
N PRO A 60 -14.25 3.90 -16.69
CA PRO A 60 -15.17 4.69 -17.51
C PRO A 60 -15.41 6.06 -16.88
N PHE A 61 -15.68 7.05 -17.72
CA PHE A 61 -15.98 8.42 -17.35
C PHE A 61 -14.84 9.20 -16.67
N SER A 62 -13.64 8.61 -16.59
CA SER A 62 -12.47 9.28 -16.03
C SER A 62 -11.98 10.38 -16.96
N VAL A 63 -11.82 11.60 -16.42
CA VAL A 63 -11.35 12.77 -17.16
C VAL A 63 -10.13 13.35 -16.46
N ILE A 64 -9.00 13.34 -17.15
CA ILE A 64 -7.75 13.97 -16.68
C ILE A 64 -7.74 15.43 -17.12
N ASP A 65 -7.61 16.34 -16.16
CA ASP A 65 -7.33 17.75 -16.40
C ASP A 65 -5.81 17.94 -16.41
N GLY A 66 -5.23 17.99 -17.61
CA GLY A 66 -3.78 18.12 -17.80
C GLY A 66 -3.22 19.48 -17.34
N GLU A 67 -4.05 20.53 -17.30
CA GLU A 67 -3.62 21.85 -16.81
C GLU A 67 -3.51 21.86 -15.29
N LYS A 68 -4.51 21.29 -14.61
CA LYS A 68 -4.53 21.18 -13.14
C LYS A 68 -3.81 19.95 -12.59
N GLN A 69 -3.35 19.06 -13.48
CA GLN A 69 -2.71 17.79 -13.14
C GLN A 69 -3.54 16.98 -12.13
N ASN A 70 -4.86 16.89 -12.38
CA ASN A 70 -5.78 16.17 -11.53
C ASN A 70 -6.78 15.35 -12.36
N ILE A 71 -7.65 14.65 -11.66
CA ILE A 71 -8.68 13.79 -12.23
C ILE A 71 -10.04 14.07 -11.60
N HIS A 72 -11.07 13.98 -12.42
CA HIS A 72 -12.46 13.91 -11.99
C HIS A 72 -13.20 12.90 -12.86
N PHE A 73 -14.41 12.55 -12.47
CA PHE A 73 -15.31 11.75 -13.31
C PHE A 73 -16.42 12.62 -13.87
N ASN A 74 -16.81 12.43 -15.13
CA ASN A 74 -17.92 13.14 -15.75
C ASN A 74 -19.20 12.31 -15.65
N LEU A 75 -20.06 12.65 -14.67
CA LEU A 75 -21.26 11.90 -14.33
C LEU A 75 -22.54 12.57 -14.81
N ALA A 76 -22.45 13.81 -15.31
CA ALA A 76 -23.58 14.56 -15.84
C ALA A 76 -24.20 13.90 -17.07
N SER A 77 -23.40 13.18 -17.86
CA SER A 77 -23.83 12.53 -19.10
C SER A 77 -22.99 11.29 -19.37
N PRO A 78 -23.21 10.20 -18.60
CA PRO A 78 -22.43 8.97 -18.75
C PRO A 78 -22.67 8.35 -20.13
N ASP A 79 -21.60 8.10 -20.87
CA ASP A 79 -21.65 7.31 -22.11
C ASP A 79 -21.95 5.84 -21.79
N ALA A 80 -23.13 5.37 -22.22
CA ALA A 80 -23.54 3.98 -22.02
C ALA A 80 -22.57 2.98 -22.68
N GLY A 81 -21.92 3.35 -23.79
CA GLY A 81 -20.95 2.51 -24.47
C GLY A 81 -19.65 2.31 -23.69
N GLU A 82 -19.19 3.33 -22.97
CA GLU A 82 -18.04 3.18 -22.06
C GLU A 82 -18.34 2.18 -20.94
N LEU A 83 -19.55 2.26 -20.36
CA LEU A 83 -19.99 1.38 -19.30
C LEU A 83 -20.20 -0.06 -19.77
N GLU A 84 -20.84 -0.23 -20.94
CA GLU A 84 -21.04 -1.54 -21.56
C GLU A 84 -19.71 -2.22 -21.85
N ASN A 85 -18.78 -1.51 -22.49
CA ASN A 85 -17.44 -2.04 -22.74
C ASN A 85 -16.71 -2.38 -21.43
N PHE A 86 -16.76 -1.52 -20.41
CA PHE A 86 -16.13 -1.82 -19.12
C PHE A 86 -16.68 -3.12 -18.52
N TYR A 87 -17.99 -3.30 -18.44
CA TYR A 87 -18.58 -4.50 -17.86
C TYR A 87 -18.36 -5.74 -18.73
N GLU A 88 -18.32 -5.62 -20.06
CA GLU A 88 -17.90 -6.72 -20.93
C GLU A 88 -16.48 -7.21 -20.56
N LYS A 89 -15.55 -6.27 -20.31
CA LYS A 89 -14.17 -6.57 -19.89
C LYS A 89 -14.08 -7.14 -18.48
N VAL A 90 -14.93 -6.69 -17.56
CA VAL A 90 -15.08 -7.31 -16.24
C VAL A 90 -15.56 -8.75 -16.36
N LEU A 91 -16.63 -9.00 -17.12
CA LEU A 91 -17.25 -10.32 -17.26
C LEU A 91 -16.35 -11.32 -17.98
N SER A 92 -15.55 -10.85 -18.94
CA SER A 92 -14.56 -11.68 -19.66
C SER A 92 -13.23 -11.85 -18.92
N GLU A 93 -13.06 -11.21 -17.75
CA GLU A 93 -11.79 -11.12 -17.01
C GLU A 93 -10.61 -10.69 -17.89
N ASP A 94 -10.83 -9.73 -18.80
CA ASP A 94 -9.80 -9.21 -19.70
C ASP A 94 -8.82 -8.32 -18.92
N LEU A 95 -7.86 -8.95 -18.23
CA LEU A 95 -6.87 -8.25 -17.41
C LEU A 95 -6.02 -7.26 -18.21
N ASP A 96 -5.84 -7.45 -19.52
CA ASP A 96 -5.03 -6.56 -20.35
C ASP A 96 -5.72 -5.21 -20.57
N TYR A 97 -7.06 -5.18 -20.58
CA TYR A 97 -7.83 -3.93 -20.54
C TYR A 97 -7.55 -3.12 -19.26
N PHE A 98 -7.33 -3.81 -18.13
CA PHE A 98 -7.04 -3.18 -16.84
C PHE A 98 -5.55 -2.93 -16.60
N ALA A 99 -4.70 -3.12 -17.61
CA ALA A 99 -3.28 -2.88 -17.50
C ALA A 99 -2.96 -1.45 -17.02
N ILE A 100 -1.82 -1.31 -16.34
CA ILE A 100 -1.25 0.01 -16.06
C ILE A 100 -0.20 0.24 -17.14
N SER A 101 -0.35 1.28 -17.93
CA SER A 101 0.56 1.57 -19.04
C SER A 101 1.92 2.05 -18.55
N ARG A 102 2.92 2.00 -19.44
CA ARG A 102 4.26 2.53 -19.14
C ARG A 102 4.24 4.02 -18.83
N GLU A 103 3.33 4.78 -19.44
CA GLU A 103 3.16 6.20 -19.17
C GLU A 103 2.75 6.48 -17.73
N ARG A 104 1.97 5.58 -17.12
CA ARG A 104 1.48 5.72 -15.75
C ARG A 104 2.30 4.95 -14.72
N ALA A 105 3.24 4.09 -15.11
CA ALA A 105 4.06 3.31 -14.19
C ALA A 105 5.41 2.92 -14.82
N ALA A 106 6.24 3.91 -15.14
CA ALA A 106 7.44 3.68 -15.94
C ALA A 106 8.41 2.67 -15.27
N ALA A 107 8.55 2.76 -13.95
CA ALA A 107 9.44 1.87 -13.20
C ALA A 107 8.85 0.47 -12.93
N LEU A 108 7.51 0.31 -12.92
CA LEU A 108 6.88 -1.02 -12.92
C LEU A 108 7.30 -1.77 -14.20
N HIS A 109 7.14 -1.12 -15.35
CA HIS A 109 7.51 -1.72 -16.64
C HIS A 109 9.00 -2.02 -16.73
N ALA A 110 9.86 -1.14 -16.23
CA ALA A 110 11.31 -1.41 -16.19
C ALA A 110 11.65 -2.65 -15.36
N VAL A 111 10.97 -2.87 -14.23
CA VAL A 111 11.14 -4.05 -13.38
C VAL A 111 10.56 -5.31 -14.03
N LEU A 112 9.46 -5.21 -14.80
CA LEU A 112 8.92 -6.35 -15.55
C LEU A 112 9.84 -6.78 -16.70
N GLU A 113 10.46 -5.82 -17.38
CA GLU A 113 11.38 -6.07 -18.50
C GLU A 113 12.76 -6.55 -18.03
N ASN A 114 13.24 -6.00 -16.91
CA ASN A 114 14.53 -6.34 -16.33
C ASN A 114 14.36 -6.72 -14.86
N PRO A 115 13.85 -7.94 -14.57
CA PRO A 115 13.57 -8.37 -13.21
C PRO A 115 14.82 -8.37 -12.32
N LEU A 116 14.67 -7.82 -11.13
CA LEU A 116 15.67 -7.92 -10.07
C LEU A 116 15.94 -9.40 -9.71
N PRO A 117 17.19 -9.78 -9.37
CA PRO A 117 17.56 -11.16 -9.04
C PRO A 117 17.15 -11.56 -7.61
N VAL A 118 15.87 -11.38 -7.28
CA VAL A 118 15.26 -11.68 -5.98
C VAL A 118 14.05 -12.58 -6.15
N LYS A 119 13.68 -13.31 -5.08
CA LYS A 119 12.51 -14.20 -5.12
C LYS A 119 11.18 -13.48 -4.90
N ALA A 120 11.24 -12.35 -4.21
CA ALA A 120 10.07 -11.63 -3.74
C ALA A 120 10.06 -10.19 -4.23
N ILE A 121 8.87 -9.69 -4.56
CA ILE A 121 8.65 -8.28 -4.87
C ILE A 121 7.34 -7.81 -4.26
N LYS A 122 7.29 -6.53 -3.90
CA LYS A 122 6.07 -5.84 -3.50
C LYS A 122 5.55 -4.98 -4.65
N GLY A 123 4.25 -5.08 -4.91
CA GLY A 123 3.48 -4.04 -5.57
C GLY A 123 2.55 -3.34 -4.60
N GLN A 124 1.98 -2.25 -5.06
CA GLN A 124 1.02 -1.44 -4.32
C GLN A 124 -0.05 -0.93 -5.27
N ILE A 125 -1.24 -0.68 -4.75
CA ILE A 125 -2.38 -0.11 -5.47
C ILE A 125 -3.18 0.76 -4.50
N VAL A 126 -3.76 1.85 -4.97
CA VAL A 126 -4.71 2.62 -4.15
C VAL A 126 -5.93 1.78 -3.80
N GLY A 127 -6.44 1.93 -2.58
CA GLY A 127 -7.70 1.30 -2.20
C GLY A 127 -8.94 2.11 -2.59
N PRO A 128 -10.10 1.45 -2.64
CA PRO A 128 -11.34 2.03 -3.14
C PRO A 128 -11.85 3.16 -2.24
N VAL A 129 -11.57 3.13 -0.93
CA VAL A 129 -12.05 4.16 0.01
C VAL A 129 -11.32 5.47 -0.25
N SER A 130 -9.98 5.43 -0.30
CA SER A 130 -9.16 6.62 -0.53
C SER A 130 -9.34 7.18 -1.92
N PHE A 131 -9.43 6.31 -2.93
CA PHE A 131 -9.76 6.77 -4.27
C PHE A 131 -11.14 7.43 -4.30
N GLY A 132 -12.17 6.75 -3.78
CA GLY A 132 -13.55 7.20 -3.86
C GLY A 132 -13.84 8.48 -3.08
N LEU A 133 -13.16 8.68 -1.94
CA LEU A 133 -13.30 9.89 -1.13
C LEU A 133 -12.50 11.07 -1.67
N THR A 134 -11.41 10.82 -2.41
CA THR A 134 -10.54 11.89 -2.93
C THR A 134 -10.96 12.37 -4.31
N VAL A 135 -11.27 11.43 -5.21
CA VAL A 135 -11.67 11.78 -6.59
C VAL A 135 -13.13 12.20 -6.59
N THR A 136 -13.42 13.26 -7.33
CA THR A 136 -14.75 13.90 -7.38
C THR A 136 -15.39 13.78 -8.75
N ASP A 137 -16.70 13.95 -8.80
CA ASP A 137 -17.42 14.26 -10.02
C ASP A 137 -17.19 15.72 -10.48
N GLU A 138 -17.82 16.11 -11.59
CA GLU A 138 -17.78 17.47 -12.13
C GLU A 138 -18.30 18.54 -11.15
N ASN A 139 -19.11 18.16 -10.16
CA ASN A 139 -19.70 19.03 -9.14
C ASN A 139 -18.93 19.05 -7.81
N LYS A 140 -17.71 18.47 -7.77
CA LYS A 140 -16.86 18.38 -6.57
C LYS A 140 -17.42 17.47 -5.47
N LYS A 141 -18.35 16.56 -5.80
CA LYS A 141 -18.83 15.54 -4.88
C LYS A 141 -17.93 14.29 -5.01
N PRO A 142 -17.42 13.73 -3.90
CA PRO A 142 -16.65 12.49 -3.95
C PRO A 142 -17.39 11.36 -4.66
N VAL A 143 -16.70 10.61 -5.52
CA VAL A 143 -17.34 9.59 -6.36
C VAL A 143 -17.91 8.42 -5.55
N PHE A 144 -17.41 8.20 -4.33
CA PHE A 144 -17.97 7.20 -3.41
C PHE A 144 -19.38 7.50 -2.92
N TYR A 145 -19.96 8.66 -3.22
CA TYR A 145 -21.36 8.95 -2.93
C TYR A 145 -22.30 8.66 -4.12
N HIS A 146 -21.82 7.91 -5.12
CA HIS A 146 -22.58 7.46 -6.27
C HIS A 146 -22.46 5.93 -6.38
N ASP A 147 -23.56 5.19 -6.17
CA ASP A 147 -23.51 3.73 -6.00
C ASP A 147 -22.94 3.00 -7.22
N VAL A 148 -23.28 3.46 -8.44
CA VAL A 148 -22.72 2.92 -9.69
C VAL A 148 -21.19 3.05 -9.73
N PHE A 149 -20.64 4.15 -9.20
CA PHE A 149 -19.19 4.37 -9.17
C PHE A 149 -18.47 3.52 -8.15
N LYS A 150 -19.11 3.23 -7.01
CA LYS A 150 -18.53 2.32 -6.02
C LYS A 150 -18.23 0.96 -6.65
N GLU A 151 -19.19 0.41 -7.39
CA GLU A 151 -19.01 -0.89 -8.08
C GLU A 151 -17.92 -0.81 -9.16
N ILE A 152 -18.00 0.17 -10.06
CA ILE A 152 -16.99 0.38 -11.12
C ILE A 152 -15.58 0.46 -10.52
N LEU A 153 -15.44 1.25 -9.45
CA LEU A 153 -14.16 1.47 -8.80
C LEU A 153 -13.60 0.18 -8.19
N VAL A 154 -14.42 -0.54 -7.43
CA VAL A 154 -14.00 -1.79 -6.79
C VAL A 154 -13.63 -2.85 -7.84
N LYS A 155 -14.46 -3.05 -8.87
CA LYS A 155 -14.17 -4.00 -9.96
C LYS A 155 -12.90 -3.63 -10.71
N GLY A 156 -12.77 -2.36 -11.10
CA GLY A 156 -11.64 -1.87 -11.88
C GLY A 156 -10.31 -1.96 -11.12
N LEU A 157 -10.28 -1.55 -9.85
CA LEU A 157 -9.09 -1.69 -9.00
C LEU A 157 -8.75 -3.15 -8.72
N THR A 158 -9.76 -4.01 -8.52
CA THR A 158 -9.56 -5.45 -8.31
C THR A 158 -8.91 -6.11 -9.52
N LEU A 159 -9.40 -5.85 -10.74
CA LEU A 159 -8.84 -6.45 -11.96
C LEU A 159 -7.46 -5.87 -12.29
N LYS A 160 -7.22 -4.59 -11.96
CA LYS A 160 -5.90 -3.98 -12.06
C LYS A 160 -4.89 -4.59 -11.09
N ALA A 161 -5.32 -4.88 -9.86
CA ALA A 161 -4.54 -5.64 -8.88
C ALA A 161 -4.19 -7.04 -9.40
N ARG A 162 -5.17 -7.76 -9.96
CA ARG A 162 -4.95 -9.08 -10.58
C ARG A 162 -3.98 -9.02 -11.77
N TRP A 163 -4.11 -8.01 -12.64
CA TRP A 163 -3.17 -7.77 -13.73
C TRP A 163 -1.75 -7.59 -13.19
N MET A 164 -1.56 -6.71 -12.20
CA MET A 164 -0.24 -6.45 -11.62
C MET A 164 0.37 -7.72 -11.01
N ILE A 165 -0.42 -8.50 -10.26
CA ILE A 165 0.04 -9.77 -9.68
C ILE A 165 0.45 -10.75 -10.78
N ARG A 166 -0.38 -10.90 -11.83
CA ARG A 166 -0.09 -11.77 -12.98
C ARG A 166 1.24 -11.40 -13.64
N GLU A 167 1.47 -10.11 -13.89
CA GLU A 167 2.70 -9.64 -14.51
C GLU A 167 3.93 -9.87 -13.62
N LEU A 168 3.86 -9.51 -12.34
CA LEU A 168 4.96 -9.71 -11.40
C LEU A 168 5.29 -11.20 -11.22
N LYS A 169 4.28 -12.08 -11.18
CA LYS A 169 4.49 -13.53 -11.04
C LYS A 169 5.22 -14.20 -12.20
N LYS A 170 5.30 -13.57 -13.38
CA LYS A 170 6.10 -14.09 -14.49
C LYS A 170 7.58 -14.21 -14.12
N SER A 171 8.05 -13.37 -13.20
CA SER A 171 9.47 -13.28 -12.81
C SER A 171 9.71 -13.54 -11.32
N TYR A 172 8.72 -13.32 -10.45
CA TYR A 172 8.88 -13.41 -9.00
C TYR A 172 8.07 -14.56 -8.40
N GLY A 173 8.73 -15.42 -7.64
CA GLY A 173 8.09 -16.57 -6.97
C GLY A 173 7.20 -16.18 -5.79
N LYS A 174 7.36 -14.96 -5.26
CA LYS A 174 6.50 -14.41 -4.20
C LYS A 174 6.14 -12.96 -4.52
N VAL A 175 4.85 -12.66 -4.62
CA VAL A 175 4.35 -11.30 -4.81
C VAL A 175 3.61 -10.88 -3.55
N TYR A 176 3.94 -9.69 -3.06
CA TYR A 176 3.16 -8.96 -2.07
C TYR A 176 2.38 -7.86 -2.79
N LEU A 177 1.10 -7.67 -2.48
CA LEU A 177 0.34 -6.55 -3.03
C LEU A 177 -0.35 -5.79 -1.90
N PHE A 178 0.00 -4.51 -1.77
CA PHE A 178 -0.51 -3.65 -0.72
C PHE A 178 -1.62 -2.76 -1.26
N ILE A 179 -2.71 -2.65 -0.51
CA ILE A 179 -3.76 -1.68 -0.73
C ILE A 179 -3.44 -0.45 0.11
N ASP A 180 -3.15 0.68 -0.55
CA ASP A 180 -2.80 1.94 0.08
C ASP A 180 -4.08 2.76 0.33
N GLU A 181 -4.38 2.97 1.61
CA GLU A 181 -5.64 3.54 2.07
C GLU A 181 -5.45 4.70 3.09
N PRO A 182 -4.79 5.81 2.71
CA PRO A 182 -4.54 6.94 3.61
C PRO A 182 -5.81 7.58 4.21
N TYR A 183 -6.96 7.51 3.52
CA TYR A 183 -8.23 8.08 3.99
C TYR A 183 -9.02 7.15 4.91
N LEU A 184 -8.55 5.92 5.20
CA LEU A 184 -9.18 5.12 6.26
C LEU A 184 -9.13 5.81 7.62
N SER A 185 -8.15 6.71 7.81
CA SER A 185 -8.06 7.58 8.99
C SER A 185 -9.24 8.56 9.16
N GLN A 186 -10.02 8.79 8.09
CA GLN A 186 -11.17 9.69 8.10
C GLN A 186 -12.49 8.96 8.33
N ILE A 187 -12.50 7.62 8.30
CA ILE A 187 -13.71 6.82 8.54
C ILE A 187 -14.17 7.00 9.99
N GLY A 188 -15.45 7.30 10.17
CA GLY A 188 -16.04 7.61 11.49
C GLY A 188 -15.86 9.07 11.93
N SER A 189 -15.18 9.90 11.14
CA SER A 189 -15.15 11.35 11.38
C SER A 189 -16.49 12.01 11.05
N ALA A 190 -16.73 13.21 11.60
CA ALA A 190 -17.93 13.99 11.29
C ALA A 190 -18.04 14.42 9.81
N PHE A 191 -16.96 14.29 9.04
CA PHE A 191 -16.86 14.74 7.65
C PHE A 191 -17.08 13.63 6.62
N VAL A 192 -17.05 12.36 7.04
CA VAL A 192 -17.20 11.21 6.15
C VAL A 192 -18.41 10.39 6.56
N ASN A 193 -19.42 10.36 5.69
CA ASN A 193 -20.64 9.60 5.92
C ASN A 193 -20.62 8.30 5.10
N LEU A 194 -19.75 7.37 5.47
CA LEU A 194 -19.67 6.03 4.88
C LEU A 194 -19.97 4.98 5.93
N ASP A 195 -20.71 3.95 5.53
CA ASP A 195 -20.98 2.79 6.39
C ASP A 195 -19.70 1.94 6.53
N PRO A 196 -19.19 1.70 7.75
CA PRO A 196 -18.05 0.82 7.97
C PRO A 196 -18.24 -0.61 7.42
N GLU A 197 -19.47 -1.13 7.37
CA GLU A 197 -19.74 -2.45 6.78
C GLU A 197 -19.55 -2.44 5.26
N GLU A 198 -19.96 -1.35 4.59
CA GLU A 198 -19.75 -1.16 3.16
C GLU A 198 -18.25 -1.04 2.83
N VAL A 199 -17.50 -0.26 3.62
CA VAL A 199 -16.03 -0.16 3.50
C VAL A 199 -15.37 -1.53 3.61
N LYS A 200 -15.77 -2.33 4.61
CA LYS A 200 -15.26 -3.69 4.80
C LYS A 200 -15.60 -4.61 3.62
N ALA A 201 -16.80 -4.51 3.06
CA ALA A 201 -17.20 -5.32 1.91
C ALA A 201 -16.31 -5.05 0.69
N PHE A 202 -16.04 -3.78 0.37
CA PHE A 202 -15.18 -3.40 -0.75
C PHE A 202 -13.74 -3.85 -0.58
N LEU A 203 -13.16 -3.63 0.60
CA LEU A 203 -11.81 -4.11 0.89
C LEU A 203 -11.76 -5.64 0.86
N LYS A 204 -12.76 -6.32 1.42
CA LYS A 204 -12.82 -7.78 1.41
C LYS A 204 -12.83 -8.34 0.00
N GLU A 205 -13.61 -7.76 -0.91
CA GLU A 205 -13.67 -8.19 -2.32
C GLU A 205 -12.28 -8.15 -2.97
N MET A 206 -11.59 -7.01 -2.86
CA MET A 206 -10.23 -6.87 -3.39
C MET A 206 -9.26 -7.86 -2.74
N LEU A 207 -9.31 -7.98 -1.41
CA LEU A 207 -8.42 -8.87 -0.66
C LEU A 207 -8.60 -10.33 -1.04
N ASP A 208 -9.84 -10.79 -1.21
CA ASP A 208 -10.14 -12.17 -1.60
C ASP A 208 -9.49 -12.50 -2.96
N GLU A 209 -9.58 -11.60 -3.95
CA GLU A 209 -8.93 -11.78 -5.25
C GLU A 209 -7.40 -11.73 -5.16
N ILE A 210 -6.84 -10.80 -4.39
CA ILE A 210 -5.39 -10.69 -4.18
C ILE A 210 -4.86 -11.98 -3.53
N ASN A 211 -5.54 -12.50 -2.51
CA ASN A 211 -5.09 -13.66 -1.74
C ASN A 211 -5.09 -14.98 -2.51
N LYS A 212 -5.79 -15.07 -3.64
CA LYS A 212 -5.69 -16.24 -4.52
C LYS A 212 -4.26 -16.44 -5.03
N GLU A 213 -3.51 -15.34 -5.14
CA GLU A 213 -2.28 -15.34 -5.89
C GLU A 213 -1.10 -14.62 -5.20
N ALA A 214 -1.35 -13.65 -4.33
CA ALA A 214 -0.33 -12.83 -3.67
C ALA A 214 -0.58 -12.71 -2.17
N VAL A 215 0.42 -12.23 -1.44
CA VAL A 215 0.29 -11.89 -0.02
C VAL A 215 -0.26 -10.47 0.07
N SER A 216 -1.49 -10.31 0.54
CA SER A 216 -2.12 -9.00 0.68
C SER A 216 -1.62 -8.24 1.92
N GLY A 217 -1.46 -6.93 1.75
CA GLY A 217 -1.25 -5.99 2.85
C GLY A 217 -2.21 -4.80 2.74
N ILE A 218 -2.47 -4.14 3.87
CA ILE A 218 -3.13 -2.83 3.92
C ILE A 218 -2.15 -1.83 4.52
N HIS A 219 -1.94 -0.71 3.84
CA HIS A 219 -1.16 0.40 4.34
C HIS A 219 -2.04 1.61 4.63
N CYS A 220 -1.93 2.15 5.84
CA CYS A 220 -2.45 3.48 6.15
C CYS A 220 -1.43 4.24 7.00
N CYS A 221 -1.07 5.44 6.54
CA CYS A 221 -0.14 6.32 7.23
C CYS A 221 -0.83 7.27 8.24
N GLY A 222 -2.15 7.27 8.35
CA GLY A 222 -2.91 8.07 9.31
C GLY A 222 -3.48 7.25 10.47
N GLU A 223 -3.94 7.93 11.53
CA GLU A 223 -4.60 7.30 12.67
C GLU A 223 -5.88 6.59 12.23
N THR A 224 -5.85 5.25 12.20
CA THR A 224 -6.93 4.43 11.65
C THR A 224 -7.50 3.53 12.73
N ASP A 225 -8.82 3.38 12.76
CA ASP A 225 -9.47 2.35 13.57
C ASP A 225 -9.23 0.96 12.97
N TRP A 226 -8.10 0.35 13.34
CA TRP A 226 -7.75 -1.00 12.90
C TRP A 226 -8.73 -2.06 13.39
N SER A 227 -9.58 -1.77 14.38
CA SER A 227 -10.60 -2.73 14.81
C SER A 227 -11.61 -3.04 13.70
N LEU A 228 -11.80 -2.12 12.75
CA LEU A 228 -12.65 -2.34 11.56
C LEU A 228 -12.02 -3.31 10.56
N LEU A 229 -10.68 -3.33 10.50
CA LEU A 229 -9.96 -3.99 9.41
C LEU A 229 -9.38 -5.34 9.81
N LEU A 230 -8.93 -5.52 11.06
CA LEU A 230 -8.18 -6.70 11.52
C LEU A 230 -8.90 -8.04 11.34
N ASP A 231 -10.22 -8.04 11.12
CA ASP A 231 -11.01 -9.24 10.84
C ASP A 231 -11.10 -9.57 9.32
N LEU A 232 -10.63 -8.68 8.47
CA LEU A 232 -10.57 -8.88 7.01
C LEU A 232 -9.47 -9.88 6.64
N PRO A 233 -9.60 -10.55 5.47
CA PRO A 233 -8.63 -11.54 5.05
C PRO A 233 -7.39 -10.84 4.46
N PHE A 234 -6.54 -10.24 5.27
CA PHE A 234 -5.24 -9.74 4.81
C PHE A 234 -4.11 -10.28 5.69
N LYS A 235 -2.87 -10.21 5.18
CA LYS A 235 -1.71 -10.82 5.86
C LYS A 235 -0.76 -9.83 6.45
N ILE A 236 -0.72 -8.58 5.98
CA ILE A 236 0.24 -7.59 6.48
C ILE A 236 -0.47 -6.27 6.81
N LEU A 237 -0.42 -5.89 8.08
CA LEU A 237 -0.82 -4.56 8.55
C LEU A 237 0.38 -3.64 8.42
N SER A 238 0.27 -2.55 7.65
CA SER A 238 1.29 -1.51 7.57
C SER A 238 0.75 -0.19 8.11
N PHE A 239 1.44 0.35 9.12
CA PHE A 239 1.04 1.57 9.79
C PHE A 239 2.25 2.44 10.11
N ASP A 240 2.03 3.74 10.28
CA ASP A 240 3.04 4.65 10.81
C ASP A 240 3.21 4.42 12.32
N SER A 241 4.20 3.59 12.67
CA SER A 241 4.54 3.28 14.06
C SER A 241 5.35 4.37 14.74
N TYR A 242 5.82 5.38 13.99
CA TYR A 242 6.55 6.50 14.56
C TYR A 242 5.57 7.49 15.23
N ASN A 243 4.43 7.71 14.59
CA ASN A 243 3.40 8.65 15.05
C ASN A 243 2.21 8.00 15.77
N TYR A 244 1.89 6.74 15.47
CA TYR A 244 0.70 6.06 16.01
C TYR A 244 1.04 4.74 16.73
N SER A 245 0.10 4.29 17.55
CA SER A 245 0.20 3.05 18.34
C SER A 245 -0.95 2.11 18.01
N LEU A 246 -0.68 0.80 18.00
CA LEU A 246 -1.69 -0.25 17.86
C LEU A 246 -2.26 -0.68 19.21
N LEU A 247 -1.82 -0.08 20.33
CA LEU A 247 -2.28 -0.41 21.67
C LEU A 247 -3.81 -0.48 21.83
N PRO A 248 -4.61 0.45 21.26
CA PRO A 248 -6.07 0.37 21.36
C PRO A 248 -6.68 -0.91 20.76
N PHE A 249 -5.93 -1.59 19.88
CA PHE A 249 -6.37 -2.75 19.10
C PHE A 249 -5.72 -4.07 19.55
N ALA A 250 -4.98 -4.07 20.67
CA ALA A 250 -4.17 -5.20 21.14
C ALA A 250 -4.93 -6.55 21.14
N GLY A 251 -6.20 -6.55 21.55
CA GLY A 251 -7.03 -7.76 21.58
C GLY A 251 -7.22 -8.40 20.19
N LYS A 252 -7.62 -7.60 19.19
CA LYS A 252 -7.77 -8.07 17.80
C LYS A 252 -6.41 -8.33 17.15
N LEU A 253 -5.40 -7.53 17.47
CA LEU A 253 -4.05 -7.69 16.95
C LEU A 253 -3.44 -9.05 17.32
N ASN A 254 -3.65 -9.51 18.56
CA ASN A 254 -3.18 -10.83 18.98
C ASN A 254 -3.83 -11.96 18.17
N SER A 255 -5.13 -11.85 17.88
CA SER A 255 -5.85 -12.82 17.03
C SER A 255 -5.34 -12.78 15.59
N PHE A 256 -5.10 -11.60 15.04
CA PHE A 256 -4.50 -11.41 13.72
C PHE A 256 -3.12 -12.09 13.61
N LEU A 257 -2.25 -11.89 14.60
CA LEU A 257 -0.93 -12.54 14.66
C LEU A 257 -1.04 -14.07 14.78
N LYS A 258 -1.95 -14.58 15.61
CA LYS A 258 -2.21 -16.04 15.73
C LYS A 258 -2.70 -16.67 14.42
N ASN A 259 -3.37 -15.90 13.58
CA ASN A 259 -3.81 -16.31 12.25
C ASN A 259 -2.73 -16.14 11.16
N GLY A 260 -1.48 -15.92 11.56
CA GLY A 260 -0.33 -15.78 10.66
C GLY A 260 -0.21 -14.40 10.03
N GLY A 261 -0.85 -13.38 10.61
CA GLY A 261 -0.67 -11.99 10.21
C GLY A 261 0.72 -11.46 10.58
N GLN A 262 1.16 -10.44 9.85
CA GLN A 262 2.43 -9.73 10.05
C GLN A 262 2.19 -8.24 10.20
N ILE A 263 3.13 -7.56 10.86
CA ILE A 263 3.06 -6.11 11.07
C ILE A 263 4.29 -5.48 10.43
N LEU A 264 4.04 -4.61 9.46
CA LEU A 264 5.03 -3.72 8.87
C LEU A 264 5.01 -2.41 9.66
N PHE A 265 5.96 -2.28 10.58
CA PHE A 265 6.19 -1.07 11.34
C PHE A 265 6.81 -0.03 10.43
N GLY A 266 6.06 1.04 10.15
CA GLY A 266 6.56 2.28 9.57
C GLY A 266 7.48 3.00 10.54
N ALA A 267 8.63 2.40 10.80
CA ALA A 267 9.54 2.72 11.89
C ALA A 267 10.27 4.05 11.68
N VAL A 268 10.66 4.32 10.44
CA VAL A 268 11.47 5.49 10.09
C VAL A 268 10.56 6.57 9.49
N PRO A 269 10.47 7.77 10.07
CA PRO A 269 9.56 8.79 9.58
C PRO A 269 9.96 9.26 8.17
N ALA A 270 8.99 9.35 7.27
CA ALA A 270 9.14 9.88 5.92
C ALA A 270 9.13 11.42 5.90
N GLU A 271 9.91 12.05 6.77
CA GLU A 271 9.91 13.50 7.01
C GLU A 271 11.28 14.12 6.76
N LYS A 272 11.29 15.44 6.49
CA LYS A 272 12.53 16.17 6.17
C LYS A 272 13.55 16.19 7.32
N LEU A 273 13.08 16.03 8.55
CA LEU A 273 13.92 16.07 9.76
C LEU A 273 14.60 14.74 10.07
N ILE A 274 14.59 13.77 9.14
CA ILE A 274 15.23 12.45 9.36
C ILE A 274 16.70 12.56 9.79
N SER A 275 17.43 13.57 9.31
CA SER A 275 18.84 13.82 9.67
C SER A 275 19.04 14.19 11.15
N GLU A 276 17.98 14.58 11.86
CA GLU A 276 18.02 14.97 13.27
C GLU A 276 17.62 13.81 14.20
N ILE A 277 17.11 12.71 13.64
CA ILE A 277 16.55 11.59 14.42
C ILE A 277 17.60 10.49 14.54
N SER A 278 17.85 10.06 15.77
CA SER A 278 18.80 8.97 16.05
C SER A 278 18.14 7.59 16.01
N ALA A 279 18.92 6.56 15.67
CA ALA A 279 18.46 5.18 15.70
C ALA A 279 18.03 4.73 17.11
N ASP A 280 18.71 5.21 18.15
CA ASP A 280 18.37 4.92 19.55
C ASP A 280 17.00 5.48 19.93
N GLU A 281 16.63 6.65 19.40
CA GLU A 281 15.30 7.21 19.63
C GLU A 281 14.22 6.34 18.98
N ILE A 282 14.38 5.98 17.70
CA ILE A 282 13.42 5.13 17.00
C ILE A 282 13.33 3.75 17.65
N LYS A 283 14.48 3.16 18.02
CA LYS A 283 14.52 1.89 18.74
C LYS A 283 13.74 1.97 20.04
N LYS A 284 13.95 3.01 20.85
CA LYS A 284 13.24 3.20 22.12
C LYS A 284 11.73 3.31 21.91
N ARG A 285 11.28 3.96 20.84
CA ARG A 285 9.85 4.02 20.47
C ARG A 285 9.31 2.63 20.14
N ILE A 286 10.00 1.87 19.29
CA ILE A 286 9.62 0.50 18.93
C ILE A 286 9.59 -0.41 20.16
N ASP A 287 10.64 -0.39 21.00
CA ASP A 287 10.69 -1.15 22.25
C ASP A 287 9.49 -0.79 23.15
N THR A 288 9.18 0.49 23.28
CA THR A 288 8.05 0.96 24.10
C THR A 288 6.72 0.41 23.56
N GLU A 289 6.49 0.48 22.25
CA GLU A 289 5.29 -0.05 21.60
C GLU A 289 5.18 -1.57 21.78
N ILE A 290 6.28 -2.31 21.62
CA ILE A 290 6.31 -3.76 21.87
C ILE A 290 5.95 -4.05 23.33
N GLU A 291 6.55 -3.36 24.29
CA GLU A 291 6.28 -3.57 25.71
C GLU A 291 4.84 -3.24 26.11
N THR A 292 4.24 -2.19 25.55
CA THR A 292 2.85 -1.82 25.83
C THR A 292 1.88 -2.83 25.22
N LEU A 293 2.11 -3.27 23.98
CA LEU A 293 1.31 -4.30 23.33
C LEU A 293 1.38 -5.63 24.07
N VAL A 294 2.57 -6.04 24.52
CA VAL A 294 2.74 -7.28 25.30
C VAL A 294 2.00 -7.19 26.65
N LYS A 295 2.10 -6.04 27.36
CA LYS A 295 1.34 -5.82 28.59
C LYS A 295 -0.18 -5.83 28.36
N ALA A 296 -0.63 -5.43 27.18
CA ALA A 296 -2.02 -5.48 26.77
C ALA A 296 -2.48 -6.86 26.25
N GLY A 297 -1.61 -7.88 26.27
CA GLY A 297 -1.96 -9.26 25.97
C GLY A 297 -1.61 -9.74 24.56
N VAL A 298 -0.82 -8.98 23.80
CA VAL A 298 -0.24 -9.44 22.53
C VAL A 298 0.90 -10.41 22.82
N ASP A 299 0.91 -11.55 22.12
CA ASP A 299 1.98 -12.54 22.27
C ASP A 299 3.32 -11.99 21.76
N ARG A 300 4.32 -11.91 22.65
CA ARG A 300 5.65 -11.36 22.32
C ARG A 300 6.34 -12.16 21.24
N GLU A 301 6.31 -13.48 21.29
CA GLU A 301 7.02 -14.32 20.33
C GLU A 301 6.43 -14.15 18.93
N LEU A 302 5.10 -14.14 18.83
CA LEU A 302 4.41 -13.85 17.57
C LEU A 302 4.67 -12.44 17.06
N LEU A 303 4.66 -11.43 17.94
CA LEU A 303 4.93 -10.05 17.57
C LEU A 303 6.35 -9.91 17.00
N MET A 304 7.36 -10.41 17.71
CA MET A 304 8.77 -10.33 17.29
C MET A 304 9.02 -11.11 16.00
N LYS A 305 8.45 -12.31 15.87
CA LYS A 305 8.64 -13.16 14.68
C LYS A 305 7.98 -12.59 13.42
N ASN A 306 6.87 -11.87 13.56
CA ASN A 306 6.07 -11.39 12.44
C ASN A 306 6.21 -9.87 12.20
N MET A 307 7.26 -9.26 12.74
CA MET A 307 7.60 -7.85 12.55
C MET A 307 8.45 -7.62 11.29
N MET A 308 8.16 -6.53 10.60
CA MET A 308 8.87 -6.03 9.42
C MET A 308 9.06 -4.50 9.57
N PHE A 309 10.02 -3.92 8.83
CA PHE A 309 10.24 -2.47 8.82
C PHE A 309 10.04 -1.82 7.45
N SER A 310 9.49 -0.62 7.48
CA SER A 310 9.43 0.31 6.35
C SER A 310 9.63 1.74 6.82
N PRO A 311 9.81 2.70 5.90
CA PRO A 311 9.48 4.08 6.20
C PRO A 311 7.99 4.22 6.57
N SER A 312 7.62 5.29 7.27
CA SER A 312 6.24 5.51 7.72
C SER A 312 5.26 5.85 6.58
N CYS A 313 5.75 6.40 5.47
CA CYS A 313 4.98 6.74 4.28
C CYS A 313 5.89 6.66 3.02
N GLY A 314 5.34 7.01 1.86
CA GLY A 314 6.12 7.20 0.64
C GLY A 314 7.12 8.35 0.76
N LEU A 315 8.22 8.27 0.00
CA LEU A 315 9.38 9.16 0.15
C LEU A 315 9.47 10.26 -0.93
N ALA A 316 8.45 10.40 -1.78
CA ALA A 316 8.48 11.30 -2.93
C ALA A 316 8.70 12.80 -2.59
N THR A 317 8.39 13.22 -1.37
CA THR A 317 8.55 14.61 -0.91
C THR A 317 9.96 14.93 -0.39
N LEU A 318 10.82 13.92 -0.24
CA LEU A 318 12.18 14.04 0.29
C LEU A 318 13.22 14.32 -0.81
N SER A 319 14.44 14.66 -0.39
CA SER A 319 15.62 14.70 -1.24
C SER A 319 16.27 13.31 -1.38
N THR A 320 17.16 13.15 -2.36
CA THR A 320 17.92 11.90 -2.54
C THR A 320 18.78 11.57 -1.31
N GLU A 321 19.40 12.57 -0.69
CA GLU A 321 20.19 12.38 0.54
C GLU A 321 19.30 11.87 1.69
N GLN A 322 18.12 12.45 1.87
CA GLN A 322 17.19 12.07 2.92
C GLN A 322 16.68 10.63 2.76
N ILE A 323 16.40 10.16 1.55
CA ILE A 323 15.96 8.76 1.35
C ILE A 323 17.08 7.75 1.57
N GLU A 324 18.34 8.13 1.30
CA GLU A 324 19.50 7.31 1.62
C GLU A 324 19.65 7.18 3.14
N ASP A 325 19.45 8.27 3.88
CA ASP A 325 19.48 8.25 5.33
C ASP A 325 18.34 7.42 5.93
N VAL A 326 17.13 7.49 5.35
CA VAL A 326 16.02 6.58 5.70
C VAL A 326 16.44 5.11 5.52
N MET A 327 17.08 4.77 4.39
CA MET A 327 17.51 3.40 4.13
C MET A 327 18.62 2.94 5.07
N LYS A 328 19.61 3.80 5.34
CA LYS A 328 20.67 3.53 6.34
C LYS A 328 20.05 3.30 7.71
N MET A 329 19.07 4.11 8.10
CA MET A 329 18.37 4.00 9.37
C MET A 329 17.61 2.67 9.48
N LEU A 330 16.85 2.27 8.46
CA LEU A 330 16.16 0.98 8.44
C LEU A 330 17.11 -0.21 8.59
N ASN A 331 18.22 -0.19 7.84
CA ASN A 331 19.24 -1.24 7.92
C ASN A 331 19.93 -1.28 9.28
N HIS A 332 20.16 -0.12 9.89
CA HIS A 332 20.74 -0.05 11.22
C HIS A 332 19.76 -0.55 12.29
N LEU A 333 18.49 -0.15 12.24
CA LEU A 333 17.44 -0.62 13.17
C LEU A 333 17.29 -2.14 13.13
N LYS A 334 17.31 -2.73 11.93
CA LYS A 334 17.32 -4.19 11.74
C LYS A 334 18.51 -4.88 12.41
N SER A 335 19.65 -4.20 12.56
CA SER A 335 20.85 -4.80 13.16
C SER A 335 20.90 -4.73 14.69
N ILE A 336 20.05 -3.90 15.31
CA ILE A 336 20.06 -3.64 16.76
C ILE A 336 18.78 -4.10 17.47
N LEU A 337 17.81 -4.63 16.74
CA LEU A 337 16.56 -5.24 17.21
C LEU A 337 16.52 -6.72 16.80
#